data_AF-L2GYQ8-F1
#
_entry.id   AF-L2GYQ8-F1
#
_cell.length_a   1.000
_cell.length_b   1.000
_cell.length_c   1.000
_cell.angle_alpha   90.00
_cell.angle_beta   90.00
_cell.angle_gamma   90.00
#
_symmetry.space_group_name_H-M   'P 1'
#
loop_
_entity.id
_entity.type
_entity.pdbx_description
1 polymer ?
#
loop_
_entity_poly.entity_id
_entity_poly.type
_entity_poly.pdbx_seq_one_letter_code
_entity_poly.pdbx_strand_id
1 'polypeptide(L)'
;MLNSACKYLNIEVQKGCIDVSKVEKLAKVVFFDCLPVCEGNLWIFSAKHKDCTDTSQKKRLELPNCIEDIVLEHVSVPKDTLLVVNEGCRNAAIIFSKGYFDLSNVKQLRKFKLLITEQSSISIEFPGLKNVVSLEISYDGNERYFMFLLLNCINVKEVILYNTVCELHDWIGRDTSTIPEKEMAPWELNELRAMINQESCTSRCRSPHVCFKDFNARCNPIFCWEKRKNIQNLSIIAFQISEECLKQLRKFISLKTLSIMAQNVRANIIYCLPFNLVNFSLMPIQCNAILERDVVESVQTVFGVVSSKRRHLKNLKLHYLFFIKIAWSMSLPEEVDVLEILPWQKIMNLNILVHKKIKVRKLVILKMNHATWATIYKIYEPEYYFSQLLCSLSQYIDFCSVKEIKILDQKVENSFDPCGYD
;
A
#
# COMPACT_ATOMS: atom_id res chain seq x y z
N MET A 1 -11.02 12.96 -31.64
CA MET A 1 -12.20 12.06 -31.75
C MET A 1 -11.82 10.71 -31.17
N LEU A 2 -12.59 10.18 -30.21
CA LEU A 2 -12.35 8.84 -29.67
C LEU A 2 -13.00 7.76 -30.54
N ASN A 3 -12.28 6.64 -30.72
CA ASN A 3 -12.80 5.44 -31.38
C ASN A 3 -13.87 4.77 -30.51
N SER A 4 -14.94 4.25 -31.11
CA SER A 4 -16.00 3.50 -30.42
C SER A 4 -15.53 2.21 -29.74
N ALA A 5 -14.39 1.66 -30.19
CA ALA A 5 -13.74 0.52 -29.54
C ALA A 5 -12.92 0.90 -28.29
N CYS A 6 -12.75 2.19 -27.99
CA CYS A 6 -11.96 2.65 -26.85
C CYS A 6 -12.62 2.21 -25.53
N LYS A 7 -11.88 1.48 -24.71
CA LYS A 7 -12.31 0.99 -23.39
C LYS A 7 -11.65 1.71 -22.22
N TYR A 8 -10.51 2.34 -22.48
CA TYR A 8 -9.66 2.96 -21.49
C TYR A 8 -9.12 4.29 -22.02
N LEU A 9 -9.19 5.32 -21.20
CA LEU A 9 -8.67 6.63 -21.52
C LEU A 9 -7.88 7.18 -20.33
N ASN A 10 -6.58 7.40 -20.53
CA ASN A 10 -5.75 8.17 -19.60
C ASN A 10 -5.55 9.57 -20.18
N ILE A 11 -5.84 10.60 -19.39
CA ILE A 11 -5.71 12.00 -19.79
C ILE A 11 -4.75 12.69 -18.83
N GLU A 12 -3.56 12.95 -19.36
CA GLU A 12 -2.52 13.74 -18.72
C GLU A 12 -2.48 15.11 -19.39
N VAL A 13 -2.56 16.18 -18.59
CA VAL A 13 -2.42 17.61 -18.97
C VAL A 13 -2.51 17.88 -20.48
N GLN A 14 -3.73 17.90 -21.01
CA GLN A 14 -3.97 18.23 -22.42
C GLN A 14 -4.46 19.66 -22.59
N LYS A 15 -4.01 20.32 -23.66
CA LYS A 15 -4.75 21.42 -24.32
C LYS A 15 -5.41 20.82 -25.55
N GLY A 16 -6.73 20.90 -25.65
CA GLY A 16 -7.44 20.38 -26.80
C GLY A 16 -8.88 19.99 -26.50
N CYS A 17 -9.52 19.36 -27.48
CA CYS A 17 -10.85 18.81 -27.31
C CYS A 17 -10.88 17.33 -27.67
N ILE A 18 -11.66 16.57 -26.90
CA ILE A 18 -11.93 15.16 -27.12
C ILE A 18 -13.42 15.02 -27.39
N ASP A 19 -13.76 14.66 -28.63
CA ASP A 19 -15.12 14.26 -28.99
C ASP A 19 -15.39 12.83 -28.50
N VAL A 20 -16.32 12.70 -27.54
CA VAL A 20 -16.80 11.45 -26.94
C VAL A 20 -18.14 10.97 -27.52
N SER A 21 -18.64 11.57 -28.60
CA SER A 21 -19.96 11.26 -29.18
C SER A 21 -20.14 9.80 -29.60
N LYS A 22 -19.06 9.11 -29.99
CA LYS A 22 -19.07 7.70 -30.43
C LYS A 22 -18.62 6.71 -29.37
N VAL A 23 -18.47 7.16 -28.13
CA VAL A 23 -17.85 6.37 -27.06
C VAL A 23 -18.90 5.52 -26.35
N GLU A 24 -19.08 4.30 -26.85
CA GLU A 24 -20.04 3.35 -26.27
C GLU A 24 -19.41 2.40 -25.25
N LYS A 25 -18.09 2.18 -25.33
CA LYS A 25 -17.37 1.13 -24.59
C LYS A 25 -16.36 1.63 -23.57
N LEU A 26 -16.26 2.94 -23.34
CA LEU A 26 -15.28 3.52 -22.40
C LEU A 26 -15.66 3.19 -20.96
N ALA A 27 -15.09 2.10 -20.47
CA ALA A 27 -15.34 1.59 -19.13
C ALA A 27 -14.46 2.27 -18.07
N LYS A 28 -13.24 2.73 -18.42
CA LYS A 28 -12.29 3.31 -17.47
C LYS A 28 -11.71 4.64 -17.94
N VAL A 29 -11.72 5.64 -17.06
CA VAL A 29 -11.11 6.95 -17.30
C VAL A 29 -10.22 7.38 -16.14
N VAL A 30 -9.04 7.89 -16.49
CA VAL A 30 -8.09 8.50 -15.55
C VAL A 30 -7.90 9.95 -15.94
N PHE A 31 -8.14 10.85 -15.00
CA PHE A 31 -7.88 12.28 -15.13
C PHE A 31 -6.73 12.65 -14.21
N PHE A 32 -5.61 13.09 -14.79
CA PHE A 32 -4.44 13.56 -14.06
C PHE A 32 -4.26 15.06 -14.29
N ASP A 33 -4.24 15.83 -13.19
CA ASP A 33 -4.05 17.30 -13.16
C ASP A 33 -5.06 18.12 -14.00
N CYS A 34 -6.11 17.51 -14.54
CA CYS A 34 -7.05 18.21 -15.42
C CYS A 34 -8.49 17.67 -15.32
N LEU A 35 -9.45 18.54 -15.64
CA LEU A 35 -10.84 18.17 -15.89
C LEU A 35 -11.32 18.85 -17.17
N PRO A 36 -12.16 18.18 -17.98
CA PRO A 36 -12.75 18.80 -19.14
C PRO A 36 -13.86 19.76 -18.73
N VAL A 37 -14.08 20.77 -19.55
CA VAL A 37 -15.39 21.41 -19.67
C VAL A 37 -16.20 20.59 -20.67
N CYS A 38 -17.35 20.05 -20.26
CA CYS A 38 -18.24 19.32 -21.16
C CYS A 38 -19.18 20.29 -21.89
N GLU A 39 -19.11 20.31 -23.21
CA GLU A 39 -20.04 20.99 -24.11
C GLU A 39 -20.69 19.95 -25.04
N GLY A 40 -21.84 19.41 -24.60
CA GLY A 40 -22.45 18.26 -25.25
C GLY A 40 -21.51 17.03 -25.21
N ASN A 41 -21.16 16.52 -26.39
CA ASN A 41 -20.25 15.38 -26.53
C ASN A 41 -18.77 15.78 -26.65
N LEU A 42 -18.44 17.06 -26.50
CA LEU A 42 -17.06 17.56 -26.58
C LEU A 42 -16.53 17.82 -25.17
N TRP A 43 -15.42 17.18 -24.86
CA TRP A 43 -14.64 17.42 -23.65
C TRP A 43 -13.50 18.37 -23.97
N ILE A 44 -13.58 19.59 -23.46
CA ILE A 44 -12.62 20.66 -23.77
C ILE A 44 -11.67 20.84 -22.59
N PHE A 45 -10.38 20.65 -22.83
CA PHE A 45 -9.31 20.85 -21.85
C PHE A 45 -8.60 22.16 -22.15
N SER A 46 -8.60 23.08 -21.19
CA SER A 46 -7.96 24.38 -21.32
C SER A 46 -6.97 24.59 -20.18
N ALA A 47 -5.84 25.22 -20.47
CA ALA A 47 -4.78 25.46 -19.48
C ALA A 47 -5.10 26.56 -18.46
N LYS A 48 -6.26 27.22 -18.58
CA LYS A 48 -6.71 28.27 -17.67
C LYS A 48 -8.21 28.10 -17.47
N HIS A 49 -8.59 27.43 -16.38
CA HIS A 49 -9.92 27.67 -15.83
C HIS A 49 -9.97 29.15 -15.44
N LYS A 50 -10.68 29.96 -16.24
CA LYS A 50 -11.06 31.29 -15.79
C LYS A 50 -11.96 31.09 -14.58
N ASP A 51 -11.59 31.67 -13.44
CA ASP A 51 -12.49 31.80 -12.30
C ASP A 51 -13.77 32.46 -12.81
N CYS A 52 -14.83 31.68 -12.93
CA CYS A 52 -16.13 32.19 -13.35
C CYS A 52 -16.75 32.82 -12.11
N THR A 53 -16.88 34.14 -12.14
CA THR A 53 -17.53 34.90 -11.07
C THR A 53 -19.04 34.69 -11.14
N ASP A 54 -19.59 34.29 -9.99
CA ASP A 54 -20.97 34.46 -9.56
C ASP A 54 -22.08 33.78 -10.38
N THR A 55 -22.31 32.51 -10.05
CA THR A 55 -23.65 31.91 -10.15
C THR A 55 -24.01 31.27 -8.81
N SER A 56 -25.20 31.60 -8.29
CA SER A 56 -25.74 31.02 -7.05
C SER A 56 -25.96 29.50 -7.12
N GLN A 57 -25.91 28.93 -8.33
CA GLN A 57 -25.93 27.49 -8.59
C GLN A 57 -24.59 27.01 -9.15
N LYS A 58 -24.10 25.89 -8.63
CA LYS A 58 -22.91 25.22 -9.17
C LYS A 58 -23.22 24.56 -10.51
N LYS A 59 -22.35 24.76 -11.51
CA LYS A 59 -22.35 24.04 -12.77
C LYS A 59 -22.11 22.55 -12.53
N ARG A 60 -23.00 21.68 -13.00
CA ARG A 60 -22.82 20.23 -12.91
C ARG A 60 -21.98 19.75 -14.09
N LEU A 61 -20.89 19.02 -13.81
CA LEU A 61 -20.10 18.31 -14.80
C LEU A 61 -20.45 16.83 -14.71
N GLU A 62 -21.30 16.35 -15.62
CA GLU A 62 -21.78 14.97 -15.60
C GLU A 62 -20.90 14.08 -16.47
N LEU A 63 -20.49 12.96 -15.90
CA LEU A 63 -19.72 11.96 -16.62
C LEU A 63 -20.64 11.00 -17.40
N PRO A 64 -20.23 10.53 -18.59
CA PRO A 64 -21.01 9.59 -19.39
C PRO A 64 -21.37 8.31 -18.63
N ASN A 65 -22.59 7.81 -18.84
CA ASN A 65 -23.13 6.63 -18.17
C ASN A 65 -22.38 5.30 -18.46
N CYS A 66 -21.53 5.26 -19.49
CA CYS A 66 -20.74 4.09 -19.86
C CYS A 66 -19.50 3.85 -18.98
N ILE A 67 -19.08 4.84 -18.18
CA ILE A 67 -17.89 4.76 -17.33
C ILE A 67 -18.20 3.90 -16.10
N GLU A 68 -17.49 2.78 -15.94
CA GLU A 68 -17.55 1.92 -14.75
C GLU A 68 -16.46 2.28 -13.73
N ASP A 69 -15.31 2.77 -14.19
CA ASP A 69 -14.12 3.05 -13.38
C ASP A 69 -13.63 4.48 -13.60
N ILE A 70 -13.50 5.23 -12.51
CA ILE A 70 -12.99 6.60 -12.54
C ILE A 70 -11.81 6.78 -11.58
N VAL A 71 -10.74 7.41 -12.06
CA VAL A 71 -9.63 7.88 -11.25
C VAL A 71 -9.44 9.38 -11.46
N LEU A 72 -9.46 10.13 -10.37
CA LEU A 72 -9.22 11.57 -10.32
C LEU A 72 -7.96 11.77 -9.48
N GLU A 73 -6.88 12.22 -10.13
CA GLU A 73 -5.57 12.34 -9.51
C GLU A 73 -5.04 13.77 -9.68
N HIS A 74 -4.73 14.43 -8.56
CA HIS A 74 -4.34 15.84 -8.49
C HIS A 74 -5.35 16.81 -9.15
N VAL A 75 -6.60 16.40 -9.27
CA VAL A 75 -7.65 17.17 -9.94
C VAL A 75 -8.16 18.30 -9.03
N SER A 76 -8.23 19.50 -9.59
CA SER A 76 -8.85 20.66 -8.94
C SER A 76 -10.19 21.01 -9.60
N VAL A 77 -11.30 20.62 -8.98
CA VAL A 77 -12.64 21.04 -9.43
C VAL A 77 -12.83 22.53 -9.09
N PRO A 78 -13.20 23.39 -10.07
CA PRO A 78 -13.53 24.80 -9.81
C PRO A 78 -14.62 24.95 -8.74
N LYS A 79 -14.59 26.05 -7.96
CA LYS A 79 -15.49 26.25 -6.80
C LYS A 79 -16.97 26.31 -7.20
N ASP A 80 -17.24 26.81 -8.39
CA ASP A 80 -18.55 26.93 -9.02
C ASP A 80 -18.98 25.65 -9.74
N THR A 81 -18.20 24.56 -9.67
CA THR A 81 -18.46 23.31 -10.38
C THR A 81 -18.67 22.15 -9.40
N LEU A 82 -19.58 21.23 -9.74
CA LEU A 82 -19.82 19.95 -9.07
C LEU A 82 -19.55 18.83 -10.07
N LEU A 83 -18.56 17.98 -9.80
CA LEU A 83 -18.31 16.78 -10.61
C LEU A 83 -19.29 15.68 -10.19
N VAL A 84 -20.15 15.24 -11.11
CA VAL A 84 -21.18 14.23 -10.86
C VAL A 84 -20.75 12.92 -11.48
N VAL A 85 -20.54 11.91 -10.63
CA VAL A 85 -20.24 10.54 -11.04
C VAL A 85 -21.54 9.82 -11.41
N ASN A 86 -21.52 9.13 -12.54
CA ASN A 86 -22.68 8.46 -13.11
C ASN A 86 -23.20 7.30 -12.22
N GLU A 87 -24.42 6.83 -12.49
CA GLU A 87 -25.02 5.72 -11.73
C GLU A 87 -24.31 4.37 -11.94
N GLY A 88 -23.70 4.20 -13.12
CA GLY A 88 -23.05 2.97 -13.58
C GLY A 88 -21.67 2.72 -12.97
N CYS A 89 -21.06 3.73 -12.34
CA CYS A 89 -19.75 3.61 -11.71
C CYS A 89 -19.73 2.48 -10.66
N ARG A 90 -18.66 1.70 -10.69
CA ARG A 90 -18.37 0.60 -9.77
C ARG A 90 -17.10 0.85 -9.00
N ASN A 91 -16.13 1.56 -9.56
CA ASN A 91 -14.87 1.87 -8.91
C ASN A 91 -14.56 3.36 -9.03
N ALA A 92 -14.33 4.02 -7.89
CA ALA A 92 -13.97 5.43 -7.87
C ALA A 92 -12.72 5.67 -7.01
N ALA A 93 -11.77 6.41 -7.57
CA ALA A 93 -10.58 6.87 -6.88
C ALA A 93 -10.49 8.40 -6.93
N ILE A 94 -10.35 9.03 -5.77
CA ILE A 94 -10.12 10.46 -5.61
C ILE A 94 -8.81 10.63 -4.85
N ILE A 95 -7.77 11.08 -5.54
CA ILE A 95 -6.39 11.08 -5.09
C ILE A 95 -5.87 12.51 -5.20
N PHE A 96 -5.43 13.08 -4.08
CA PHE A 96 -4.85 14.44 -3.97
C PHE A 96 -5.66 15.54 -4.68
N SER A 97 -6.96 15.32 -4.78
CA SER A 97 -7.88 16.15 -5.53
C SER A 97 -8.67 17.07 -4.59
N LYS A 98 -9.18 18.18 -5.11
CA LYS A 98 -9.94 19.18 -4.34
C LYS A 98 -11.19 19.65 -5.07
N GLY A 99 -12.17 20.15 -4.30
CA GLY A 99 -13.44 20.68 -4.79
C GLY A 99 -14.63 19.77 -4.46
N TYR A 100 -15.69 19.82 -5.27
CA TYR A 100 -16.97 19.17 -4.98
C TYR A 100 -17.21 17.96 -5.89
N PHE A 101 -17.48 16.81 -5.26
CA PHE A 101 -17.73 15.52 -5.91
C PHE A 101 -19.09 14.97 -5.46
N ASP A 102 -19.95 14.64 -6.41
CA ASP A 102 -21.25 14.01 -6.18
C ASP A 102 -21.20 12.57 -6.69
N LEU A 103 -21.16 11.61 -5.75
CA LEU A 103 -21.27 10.18 -6.02
C LEU A 103 -22.62 9.63 -5.54
N SER A 104 -23.58 10.49 -5.15
CA SER A 104 -24.82 10.07 -4.48
C SER A 104 -25.68 9.12 -5.33
N ASN A 105 -25.63 9.28 -6.65
CA ASN A 105 -26.39 8.47 -7.61
C ASN A 105 -25.75 7.11 -7.94
N VAL A 106 -24.52 6.84 -7.48
CA VAL A 106 -23.82 5.58 -7.76
C VAL A 106 -24.53 4.40 -7.08
N LYS A 107 -25.04 3.45 -7.87
CA LYS A 107 -25.89 2.36 -7.33
C LYS A 107 -25.10 1.19 -6.75
N GLN A 108 -23.92 0.87 -7.31
CA GLN A 108 -23.15 -0.33 -6.95
C GLN A 108 -21.65 -0.07 -6.83
N LEU A 109 -21.26 0.91 -6.01
CA LEU A 109 -19.84 1.17 -5.72
C LEU A 109 -19.22 -0.05 -5.01
N ARG A 110 -18.22 -0.68 -5.66
CA ARG A 110 -17.50 -1.87 -5.21
C ARG A 110 -16.10 -1.55 -4.68
N LYS A 111 -15.35 -0.68 -5.35
CA LYS A 111 -14.03 -0.23 -4.87
C LYS A 111 -14.03 1.28 -4.68
N PHE A 112 -13.50 1.74 -3.56
CA PHE A 112 -13.38 3.16 -3.28
C PHE A 112 -11.99 3.49 -2.75
N LYS A 113 -11.32 4.44 -3.40
CA LYS A 113 -10.02 4.97 -3.00
C LYS A 113 -10.13 6.47 -2.72
N LEU A 114 -9.76 6.90 -1.52
CA LEU A 114 -9.75 8.30 -1.13
C LEU A 114 -8.42 8.64 -0.44
N LEU A 115 -7.52 9.26 -1.19
CA LEU A 115 -6.23 9.73 -0.67
C LEU A 115 -6.23 11.26 -0.67
N ILE A 116 -6.25 11.83 0.52
CA ILE A 116 -6.31 13.27 0.77
C ILE A 116 -5.06 13.71 1.55
N THR A 117 -4.61 14.95 1.29
CA THR A 117 -3.63 15.68 2.10
C THR A 117 -4.33 16.72 2.98
N GLU A 118 -3.74 17.05 4.16
CA GLU A 118 -4.34 17.88 5.24
C GLU A 118 -4.87 19.27 4.82
N GLN A 119 -4.58 19.73 3.59
CA GLN A 119 -4.91 21.08 3.11
C GLN A 119 -5.98 21.12 2.01
N SER A 120 -6.57 19.99 1.61
CA SER A 120 -7.52 19.99 0.49
C SER A 120 -8.94 20.38 0.94
N SER A 121 -9.52 21.41 0.31
CA SER A 121 -10.94 21.73 0.46
C SER A 121 -11.76 20.75 -0.39
N ILE A 122 -12.06 19.58 0.17
CA ILE A 122 -12.81 18.51 -0.50
C ILE A 122 -14.20 18.30 0.13
N SER A 123 -15.21 18.18 -0.73
CA SER A 123 -16.59 17.88 -0.37
C SER A 123 -17.09 16.71 -1.21
N ILE A 124 -17.54 15.64 -0.56
CA ILE A 124 -18.00 14.42 -1.24
C ILE A 124 -19.40 14.08 -0.76
N GLU A 125 -20.35 13.94 -1.69
CA GLU A 125 -21.64 13.33 -1.45
C GLU A 125 -21.54 11.83 -1.77
N PHE A 126 -21.74 10.99 -0.77
CA PHE A 126 -21.53 9.54 -0.92
C PHE A 126 -22.81 8.79 -1.31
N PRO A 127 -22.68 7.69 -2.06
CA PRO A 127 -23.76 6.73 -2.25
C PRO A 127 -23.93 5.83 -1.02
N GLY A 128 -24.84 4.87 -1.11
CA GLY A 128 -24.84 3.73 -0.19
C GLY A 128 -23.55 2.90 -0.29
N LEU A 129 -22.82 2.76 0.83
CA LEU A 129 -21.49 2.12 0.87
C LEU A 129 -21.51 0.62 1.22
N LYS A 130 -22.70 0.00 1.32
CA LYS A 130 -22.85 -1.42 1.69
C LYS A 130 -22.24 -2.39 0.66
N ASN A 131 -22.09 -1.97 -0.59
CA ASN A 131 -21.56 -2.78 -1.68
C ASN A 131 -20.03 -2.69 -1.81
N VAL A 132 -19.38 -1.81 -1.03
CA VAL A 132 -17.93 -1.62 -1.10
C VAL A 132 -17.21 -2.84 -0.52
N VAL A 133 -16.43 -3.51 -1.37
CA VAL A 133 -15.64 -4.71 -1.05
C VAL A 133 -14.14 -4.40 -0.91
N SER A 134 -13.66 -3.30 -1.49
CA SER A 134 -12.28 -2.82 -1.34
C SER A 134 -12.27 -1.33 -1.00
N LEU A 135 -11.57 -0.98 0.07
CA LEU A 135 -11.48 0.38 0.60
C LEU A 135 -10.02 0.77 0.80
N GLU A 136 -9.61 1.86 0.18
CA GLU A 136 -8.28 2.45 0.37
C GLU A 136 -8.44 3.91 0.79
N ILE A 137 -7.99 4.26 1.99
CA ILE A 137 -8.23 5.60 2.54
C ILE A 137 -7.02 6.14 3.28
N SER A 138 -6.84 7.45 3.21
CA SER A 138 -5.88 8.17 4.04
C SER A 138 -6.54 9.02 5.12
N TYR A 139 -5.81 9.15 6.22
CA TYR A 139 -6.10 10.08 7.29
C TYR A 139 -5.59 11.47 6.90
N ASP A 140 -6.49 12.45 6.90
CA ASP A 140 -6.25 13.84 6.46
C ASP A 140 -6.20 14.84 7.63
N GLY A 141 -6.12 14.35 8.87
CA GLY A 141 -6.17 15.18 10.08
C GLY A 141 -7.58 15.60 10.51
N ASN A 142 -8.56 15.67 9.58
CA ASN A 142 -9.94 16.09 9.83
C ASN A 142 -10.86 14.93 10.24
N GLU A 143 -10.42 13.68 10.05
CA GLU A 143 -11.10 12.41 10.38
C GLU A 143 -12.47 12.17 9.75
N ARG A 144 -13.17 13.21 9.30
CA ARG A 144 -14.59 13.16 8.94
C ARG A 144 -14.86 12.07 7.91
N TYR A 145 -14.17 12.12 6.77
CA TYR A 145 -14.34 11.13 5.72
C TYR A 145 -13.71 9.79 6.08
N PHE A 146 -12.55 9.81 6.73
CA PHE A 146 -11.88 8.61 7.19
C PHE A 146 -12.80 7.75 8.08
N MET A 147 -13.35 8.35 9.14
CA MET A 147 -14.27 7.69 10.08
C MET A 147 -15.60 7.34 9.43
N PHE A 148 -16.17 8.22 8.60
CA PHE A 148 -17.41 7.94 7.89
C PHE A 148 -17.27 6.70 6.99
N LEU A 149 -16.20 6.62 6.19
CA LEU A 149 -15.94 5.49 5.29
C LEU A 149 -15.71 4.21 6.06
N LEU A 150 -14.92 4.26 7.14
CA LEU A 150 -14.74 3.12 8.01
C LEU A 150 -16.10 2.65 8.56
N LEU A 151 -16.92 3.53 9.13
CA LEU A 151 -18.19 3.11 9.74
C LEU A 151 -19.18 2.50 8.74
N ASN A 152 -19.23 3.02 7.51
CA ASN A 152 -20.29 2.67 6.55
C ASN A 152 -19.91 1.55 5.57
N CYS A 153 -18.62 1.27 5.34
CA CYS A 153 -18.15 0.16 4.51
C CYS A 153 -18.13 -1.17 5.30
N ILE A 154 -19.31 -1.71 5.60
CA ILE A 154 -19.47 -2.88 6.49
C ILE A 154 -19.08 -4.23 5.86
N ASN A 155 -19.18 -4.37 4.54
CA ASN A 155 -18.93 -5.62 3.80
C ASN A 155 -17.53 -5.69 3.17
N VAL A 156 -16.64 -4.80 3.61
CA VAL A 156 -15.30 -4.68 3.04
C VAL A 156 -14.47 -5.94 3.32
N LYS A 157 -13.79 -6.41 2.27
CA LYS A 157 -12.88 -7.57 2.32
C LYS A 157 -11.42 -7.15 2.26
N GLU A 158 -11.14 -6.04 1.59
CA GLU A 158 -9.80 -5.48 1.45
C GLU A 158 -9.79 -4.05 1.98
N VAL A 159 -8.87 -3.77 2.91
CA VAL A 159 -8.73 -2.45 3.52
C VAL A 159 -7.27 -2.02 3.50
N ILE A 160 -7.00 -0.83 2.96
CA ILE A 160 -5.69 -0.19 3.00
C ILE A 160 -5.84 1.15 3.71
N LEU A 161 -5.08 1.34 4.79
CA LEU A 161 -5.16 2.51 5.64
C LEU A 161 -3.82 3.25 5.63
N TYR A 162 -3.85 4.52 5.30
CA TYR A 162 -2.71 5.41 5.37
C TYR A 162 -2.88 6.42 6.50
N ASN A 163 -1.91 6.51 7.40
CA ASN A 163 -1.85 7.59 8.38
C ASN A 163 -1.41 8.90 7.74
N THR A 164 -0.47 8.80 6.81
CA THR A 164 0.03 9.90 6.00
C THR A 164 0.39 9.34 4.63
N VAL A 165 -0.13 9.99 3.59
CA VAL A 165 0.26 9.66 2.23
C VAL A 165 1.43 10.57 1.87
N CYS A 166 2.59 9.95 1.64
CA CYS A 166 3.66 10.57 0.89
C CYS A 166 3.55 10.03 -0.53
N GLU A 167 3.82 10.84 -1.55
CA GLU A 167 3.92 10.37 -2.95
C GLU A 167 4.89 9.16 -3.05
N LEU A 168 5.92 9.11 -2.19
CA LEU A 168 6.82 7.95 -2.05
C LEU A 168 6.22 6.72 -1.35
N HIS A 169 5.18 6.86 -0.53
CA HIS A 169 4.56 5.75 0.24
C HIS A 169 3.59 4.91 -0.60
N ASP A 170 2.90 5.54 -1.54
CA ASP A 170 1.96 4.87 -2.44
C ASP A 170 2.68 3.94 -3.44
N TRP A 171 3.98 4.16 -3.59
CA TRP A 171 4.88 3.47 -4.51
C TRP A 171 5.25 2.04 -4.07
N ILE A 172 5.53 1.84 -2.78
CA ILE A 172 6.07 0.56 -2.25
C ILE A 172 4.95 -0.46 -1.95
N GLY A 173 3.73 0.03 -1.70
CA GLY A 173 2.54 -0.82 -1.57
C GLY A 173 2.17 -1.53 -2.87
N ARG A 174 2.44 -0.90 -4.02
CA ARG A 174 2.17 -1.47 -5.35
C ARG A 174 3.23 -2.49 -5.81
N ASP A 175 4.47 -2.35 -5.35
CA ASP A 175 5.56 -3.29 -5.67
C ASP A 175 5.53 -4.57 -4.80
N THR A 176 4.71 -4.60 -3.73
CA THR A 176 4.72 -5.70 -2.74
C THR A 176 3.36 -6.30 -2.40
N SER A 177 2.25 -5.70 -2.87
CA SER A 177 0.93 -6.31 -2.73
C SER A 177 0.71 -7.34 -3.84
N THR A 178 0.27 -8.52 -3.41
CA THR A 178 -0.30 -9.60 -4.20
C THR A 178 -1.58 -9.14 -4.94
N ILE A 179 -1.50 -8.11 -5.77
CA ILE A 179 -2.45 -7.96 -6.86
C ILE A 179 -2.11 -9.12 -7.79
N PRO A 180 -3.00 -10.10 -8.02
CA PRO A 180 -2.71 -11.12 -8.99
C PRO A 180 -2.46 -10.41 -10.32
N GLU A 181 -1.25 -10.59 -10.88
CA GLU A 181 -0.87 -10.15 -12.24
C GLU A 181 -1.94 -10.49 -13.31
N LYS A 182 -2.85 -11.40 -12.98
CA LYS A 182 -4.01 -11.80 -13.78
C LYS A 182 -5.10 -10.73 -13.97
N GLU A 183 -5.14 -9.65 -13.17
CA GLU A 183 -6.18 -8.61 -13.32
C GLU A 183 -5.70 -7.32 -13.98
N MET A 184 -4.38 -7.08 -14.05
CA MET A 184 -3.84 -5.88 -14.68
C MET A 184 -3.47 -6.15 -16.13
N ALA A 185 -3.83 -5.25 -17.02
CA ALA A 185 -3.42 -5.37 -18.40
C ALA A 185 -1.89 -5.14 -18.52
N PRO A 186 -1.18 -5.80 -19.46
CA PRO A 186 0.28 -5.72 -19.56
C PRO A 186 0.85 -4.30 -19.68
N TRP A 187 0.08 -3.36 -20.24
CA TRP A 187 0.48 -1.95 -20.33
C TRP A 187 0.39 -1.21 -18.99
N GLU A 188 -0.58 -1.52 -18.13
CA GLU A 188 -0.67 -0.97 -16.77
C GLU A 188 0.56 -1.39 -15.93
N LEU A 189 1.06 -2.60 -16.18
CA LEU A 189 2.29 -3.12 -15.56
C LEU A 189 3.55 -2.39 -16.07
N ASN A 190 3.59 -2.05 -17.36
CA ASN A 190 4.71 -1.33 -17.98
C ASN A 190 4.74 0.15 -17.60
N GLU A 191 3.58 0.79 -17.47
CA GLU A 191 3.44 2.16 -16.96
C GLU A 191 3.84 2.24 -15.48
N LEU A 192 3.39 1.28 -14.66
CA LEU A 192 3.84 1.14 -13.28
C LEU A 192 5.38 1.07 -13.22
N ARG A 193 6.00 0.23 -14.06
CA ARG A 193 7.47 0.10 -14.17
C ARG A 193 8.16 1.37 -14.68
N ALA A 194 7.55 2.12 -15.59
CA ALA A 194 8.12 3.35 -16.13
C ALA A 194 8.12 4.49 -15.10
N MET A 195 7.01 4.66 -14.36
CA MET A 195 6.89 5.62 -13.26
C MET A 195 7.85 5.29 -12.11
N ILE A 196 8.03 4.00 -11.81
CA ILE A 196 9.03 3.47 -10.85
C ILE A 196 10.45 3.96 -11.14
N ASN A 197 10.84 4.06 -12.40
CA ASN A 197 12.21 4.40 -12.75
C ASN A 197 12.49 5.92 -12.73
N GLN A 198 11.47 6.78 -12.89
CA GLN A 198 11.66 8.23 -13.00
C GLN A 198 11.62 9.00 -11.67
N GLU A 199 10.81 8.58 -10.69
CA GLU A 199 10.59 9.36 -9.45
C GLU A 199 11.48 8.97 -8.26
N SER A 200 12.23 7.87 -8.38
CA SER A 200 13.06 7.30 -7.30
C SER A 200 14.26 8.17 -6.85
N CYS A 201 14.45 9.38 -7.41
CA CYS A 201 15.72 10.11 -7.32
C CYS A 201 15.72 11.49 -6.62
N THR A 202 14.61 12.16 -6.29
CA THR A 202 14.72 13.58 -5.87
C THR A 202 13.82 14.14 -4.77
N SER A 203 12.69 13.52 -4.37
CA SER A 203 11.81 14.10 -3.35
C SER A 203 12.07 13.51 -1.96
N ARG A 204 12.66 14.26 -1.03
CA ARG A 204 12.61 13.88 0.40
C ARG A 204 11.16 14.01 0.89
N CYS A 205 10.66 13.00 1.61
CA CYS A 205 9.36 13.11 2.26
C CYS A 205 9.34 14.35 3.17
N ARG A 206 8.34 15.21 2.96
CA ARG A 206 8.21 16.49 3.67
C ARG A 206 7.68 16.35 5.10
N SER A 207 7.32 15.14 5.55
CA SER A 207 6.68 14.94 6.86
C SER A 207 7.21 13.74 7.64
N PRO A 208 8.51 13.68 7.99
CA PRO A 208 9.03 12.60 8.82
C PRO A 208 8.48 12.57 10.25
N HIS A 209 7.79 13.63 10.69
CA HIS A 209 7.46 13.88 12.10
C HIS A 209 5.98 13.72 12.48
N VAL A 210 5.09 13.37 11.55
CA VAL A 210 3.64 13.25 11.82
C VAL A 210 3.17 11.80 11.71
N CYS A 211 3.86 10.87 12.38
CA CYS A 211 3.22 9.61 12.71
C CYS A 211 2.33 9.85 13.93
N PHE A 212 1.03 10.03 13.69
CA PHE A 212 0.04 10.14 14.77
C PHE A 212 0.16 8.97 15.76
N LYS A 213 0.03 9.31 17.04
CA LYS A 213 0.07 8.36 18.15
C LYS A 213 -1.24 7.58 18.17
N ASP A 214 -1.11 6.27 17.92
CA ASP A 214 -2.09 5.19 18.10
C ASP A 214 -3.15 4.96 17.00
N PHE A 215 -2.89 3.95 16.16
CA PHE A 215 -3.85 3.36 15.21
C PHE A 215 -5.19 3.00 15.87
N ASN A 216 -5.17 2.49 17.11
CA ASN A 216 -6.36 1.97 17.76
C ASN A 216 -7.39 3.07 18.02
N ALA A 217 -6.94 4.25 18.44
CA ALA A 217 -7.82 5.39 18.71
C ALA A 217 -8.55 5.87 17.45
N ARG A 218 -7.84 5.88 16.31
CA ARG A 218 -8.32 6.46 15.04
C ARG A 218 -9.01 5.45 14.13
N CYS A 219 -8.67 4.16 14.26
CA CYS A 219 -9.20 3.10 13.40
C CYS A 219 -10.13 2.13 14.15
N ASN A 220 -10.58 2.45 15.36
CA ASN A 220 -11.45 1.57 16.15
C ASN A 220 -12.63 0.94 15.35
N PRO A 221 -13.30 1.66 14.43
CA PRO A 221 -14.38 1.07 13.64
C PRO A 221 -13.97 -0.14 12.80
N ILE A 222 -12.69 -0.39 12.51
CA ILE A 222 -12.26 -1.61 11.80
C ILE A 222 -12.40 -2.87 12.66
N PHE A 223 -12.41 -2.70 13.98
CA PHE A 223 -12.44 -3.79 14.94
C PHE A 223 -13.87 -4.19 15.33
N CYS A 224 -14.91 -3.69 14.66
CA CYS A 224 -16.26 -4.22 14.88
C CYS A 224 -16.37 -5.68 14.45
N TRP A 225 -17.38 -6.38 14.97
CA TRP A 225 -17.56 -7.81 14.76
C TRP A 225 -17.74 -8.18 13.28
N GLU A 226 -18.56 -7.41 12.58
CA GLU A 226 -18.87 -7.60 11.15
C GLU A 226 -17.59 -7.56 10.31
N LYS A 227 -16.75 -6.54 10.53
CA LYS A 227 -15.49 -6.41 9.79
C LYS A 227 -14.45 -7.45 10.15
N ARG A 228 -14.36 -7.87 11.42
CA ARG A 228 -13.46 -8.97 11.83
C ARG A 228 -13.77 -10.29 11.10
N LYS A 229 -15.03 -10.48 10.68
CA LYS A 229 -15.49 -11.62 9.89
C LYS A 229 -15.35 -11.42 8.38
N ASN A 230 -15.34 -10.18 7.90
CA ASN A 230 -15.36 -9.89 6.48
C ASN A 230 -13.97 -9.59 5.89
N ILE A 231 -13.13 -8.86 6.63
CA ILE A 231 -11.82 -8.42 6.14
C ILE A 231 -10.88 -9.63 5.99
N GLN A 232 -10.38 -9.81 4.77
CA GLN A 232 -9.44 -10.85 4.37
C GLN A 232 -8.04 -10.29 4.12
N ASN A 233 -7.96 -9.04 3.63
CA ASN A 233 -6.71 -8.33 3.36
C ASN A 233 -6.71 -7.00 4.11
N LEU A 234 -5.67 -6.75 4.92
CA LEU A 234 -5.51 -5.51 5.67
C LEU A 234 -4.08 -4.98 5.49
N SER A 235 -3.96 -3.75 5.02
CA SER A 235 -2.71 -3.00 4.94
C SER A 235 -2.76 -1.79 5.86
N ILE A 236 -1.80 -1.66 6.75
CA ILE A 236 -1.68 -0.57 7.72
C ILE A 236 -0.38 0.17 7.44
N ILE A 237 -0.47 1.42 7.00
CA ILE A 237 0.67 2.18 6.50
C ILE A 237 0.86 3.44 7.34
N ALA A 238 2.08 3.62 7.82
CA ALA A 238 2.56 4.77 8.56
C ALA A 238 1.88 5.03 9.92
N PHE A 239 1.27 4.00 10.52
CA PHE A 239 0.71 4.08 11.87
C PHE A 239 1.66 3.54 12.93
N GLN A 240 1.57 4.12 14.14
CA GLN A 240 2.14 3.49 15.33
C GLN A 240 1.23 2.34 15.79
N ILE A 241 1.79 1.14 15.88
CA ILE A 241 1.07 -0.06 16.32
C ILE A 241 1.26 -0.26 17.82
N SER A 242 0.23 0.08 18.59
CA SER A 242 0.19 -0.11 20.05
C SER A 242 -0.02 -1.58 20.44
N GLU A 243 0.22 -1.92 21.71
CA GLU A 243 -0.07 -3.27 22.23
C GLU A 243 -1.55 -3.62 22.14
N GLU A 244 -2.41 -2.63 22.41
CA GLU A 244 -3.84 -2.82 22.32
C GLU A 244 -4.26 -3.08 20.87
N CYS A 245 -3.71 -2.33 19.90
CA CYS A 245 -3.90 -2.62 18.48
C CYS A 245 -3.52 -4.08 18.15
N LEU A 246 -2.37 -4.55 18.62
CA LEU A 246 -1.93 -5.93 18.42
C LEU A 246 -2.92 -6.96 19.02
N LYS A 247 -3.47 -6.69 20.22
CA LYS A 247 -4.52 -7.52 20.83
C LYS A 247 -5.81 -7.53 20.01
N GLN A 248 -6.18 -6.40 19.40
CA GLN A 248 -7.36 -6.30 18.55
C GLN A 248 -7.16 -7.00 17.20
N LEU A 249 -5.96 -6.90 16.59
CA LEU A 249 -5.62 -7.57 15.34
C LEU A 249 -5.77 -9.10 15.45
N ARG A 250 -5.42 -9.69 16.60
CA ARG A 250 -5.61 -11.13 16.84
C ARG A 250 -7.07 -11.60 16.71
N LYS A 251 -8.04 -10.69 16.88
CA LYS A 251 -9.48 -11.00 16.85
C LYS A 251 -10.06 -11.08 15.43
N PHE A 252 -9.29 -10.78 14.39
CA PHE A 252 -9.74 -11.02 13.01
C PHE A 252 -9.79 -12.51 12.72
N ILE A 253 -10.96 -12.99 12.31
CA ILE A 253 -11.20 -14.43 12.08
C ILE A 253 -10.95 -14.77 10.61
N SER A 254 -11.23 -13.83 9.70
CA SER A 254 -11.12 -14.07 8.25
C SER A 254 -9.85 -13.51 7.61
N LEU A 255 -8.98 -12.85 8.38
CA LEU A 255 -7.78 -12.19 7.85
C LEU A 255 -6.76 -13.22 7.37
N LYS A 256 -6.48 -13.20 6.07
CA LYS A 256 -5.50 -14.06 5.39
C LYS A 256 -4.20 -13.32 5.09
N THR A 257 -4.29 -12.02 4.80
CA THR A 257 -3.14 -11.18 4.44
C THR A 257 -3.11 -9.95 5.33
N LEU A 258 -1.96 -9.72 5.97
CA LEU A 258 -1.69 -8.53 6.77
C LEU A 258 -0.37 -7.91 6.32
N SER A 259 -0.42 -6.64 5.94
CA SER A 259 0.77 -5.84 5.62
C SER A 259 0.86 -4.66 6.58
N ILE A 260 2.02 -4.47 7.18
CA ILE A 260 2.29 -3.35 8.09
C ILE A 260 3.52 -2.62 7.58
N MET A 261 3.37 -1.33 7.29
CA MET A 261 4.48 -0.42 7.05
C MET A 261 4.59 0.56 8.22
N ALA A 262 5.61 0.38 9.06
CA ALA A 262 5.74 1.13 10.31
C ALA A 262 7.19 1.56 10.56
N GLN A 263 7.38 2.66 11.29
CA GLN A 263 8.72 3.13 11.68
C GLN A 263 9.38 2.14 12.65
N ASN A 264 8.60 1.68 13.63
CA ASN A 264 9.01 0.75 14.65
C ASN A 264 7.88 -0.23 14.93
N VAL A 265 8.25 -1.46 15.28
CA VAL A 265 7.33 -2.47 15.78
C VAL A 265 7.91 -3.13 17.02
N ARG A 266 7.00 -3.66 17.85
CA ARG A 266 7.38 -4.50 18.97
C ARG A 266 7.84 -5.86 18.46
N ALA A 267 8.85 -6.41 19.14
CA ALA A 267 9.46 -7.68 18.74
C ALA A 267 8.50 -8.87 18.86
N ASN A 268 7.50 -8.77 19.75
CA ASN A 268 6.45 -9.77 19.96
C ASN A 268 5.30 -9.73 18.94
N ILE A 269 5.41 -8.95 17.85
CA ILE A 269 4.33 -8.78 16.86
C ILE A 269 3.81 -10.10 16.29
N ILE A 270 4.70 -11.07 16.04
CA ILE A 270 4.33 -12.39 15.50
C ILE A 270 3.36 -13.14 16.44
N TYR A 271 3.51 -12.98 17.75
CA TYR A 271 2.61 -13.58 18.74
C TYR A 271 1.22 -12.97 18.74
N CYS A 272 1.08 -11.75 18.24
CA CYS A 272 -0.19 -11.04 18.18
C CYS A 272 -0.91 -11.18 16.84
N LEU A 273 -0.34 -11.89 15.87
CA LEU A 273 -0.97 -12.09 14.56
C LEU A 273 -2.31 -12.86 14.69
N PRO A 274 -3.25 -12.66 13.76
CA PRO A 274 -4.44 -13.51 13.64
C PRO A 274 -4.09 -14.98 13.41
N PHE A 275 -4.98 -15.89 13.79
CA PHE A 275 -4.73 -17.34 13.67
C PHE A 275 -4.77 -17.87 12.23
N ASN A 276 -5.65 -17.32 11.39
CA ASN A 276 -5.86 -17.75 10.01
C ASN A 276 -4.97 -17.02 9.00
N LEU A 277 -3.97 -16.27 9.49
CA LEU A 277 -3.09 -15.49 8.66
C LEU A 277 -2.17 -16.40 7.84
N VAL A 278 -2.17 -16.20 6.52
CA VAL A 278 -1.36 -16.95 5.55
C VAL A 278 -0.17 -16.13 5.09
N ASN A 279 -0.38 -14.83 4.87
CA ASN A 279 0.62 -13.89 4.39
C ASN A 279 0.83 -12.78 5.42
N PHE A 280 2.06 -12.57 5.85
CA PHE A 280 2.43 -11.44 6.69
C PHE A 280 3.58 -10.66 6.07
N SER A 281 3.39 -9.35 5.94
CA SER A 281 4.42 -8.41 5.50
C SER A 281 4.65 -7.35 6.56
N LEU A 282 5.92 -7.11 6.89
CA LEU A 282 6.32 -6.03 7.79
C LEU A 282 7.54 -5.31 7.21
N MET A 283 7.30 -4.06 6.77
CA MET A 283 8.28 -3.22 6.10
C MET A 283 8.45 -1.89 6.82
N PRO A 284 9.65 -1.27 6.75
CA PRO A 284 9.84 0.06 7.27
C PRO A 284 9.16 1.08 6.37
N ILE A 285 8.83 2.22 6.94
CA ILE A 285 8.48 3.41 6.15
C ILE A 285 9.77 3.89 5.48
N GLN A 286 9.93 3.67 4.17
CA GLN A 286 11.18 3.97 3.47
C GLN A 286 11.52 5.46 3.41
N CYS A 287 10.52 6.34 3.51
CA CYS A 287 10.78 7.78 3.46
C CYS A 287 11.43 8.33 4.74
N ASN A 288 11.35 7.56 5.83
CA ASN A 288 12.03 7.90 7.06
C ASN A 288 13.35 7.15 7.05
N ALA A 289 14.44 7.89 7.14
CA ALA A 289 15.70 7.30 7.55
C ALA A 289 15.41 6.60 8.88
N ILE A 290 15.34 5.26 8.87
CA ILE A 290 15.24 4.48 10.10
C ILE A 290 16.41 4.95 10.94
N LEU A 291 16.12 5.70 12.00
CA LEU A 291 17.17 6.11 12.92
C LEU A 291 17.70 4.81 13.51
N GLU A 292 18.93 4.45 13.14
CA GLU A 292 19.63 3.24 13.61
C GLU A 292 19.53 3.08 15.14
N ARG A 293 19.31 4.20 15.87
CA ARG A 293 19.11 4.28 17.32
C ARG A 293 17.88 3.51 17.85
N ASP A 294 16.73 3.52 17.15
CA ASP A 294 15.49 2.93 17.70
C ASP A 294 15.49 1.38 17.68
N VAL A 295 16.34 0.78 16.85
CA VAL A 295 16.50 -0.68 16.74
C VAL A 295 17.33 -1.23 17.89
N VAL A 296 18.35 -0.48 18.34
CA VAL A 296 19.30 -0.91 19.37
C VAL A 296 18.76 -0.69 20.79
N GLU A 297 18.02 0.40 21.04
CA GLU A 297 17.59 0.77 22.41
C GLU A 297 16.36 0.00 22.93
N SER A 298 15.57 -0.67 22.07
CA SER A 298 14.33 -1.35 22.49
C SER A 298 14.49 -2.84 22.84
N VAL A 299 15.73 -3.33 22.93
CA VAL A 299 16.05 -4.72 23.33
C VAL A 299 16.01 -4.84 24.85
N GLN A 300 14.83 -4.67 25.44
CA GLN A 300 14.57 -5.27 26.75
C GLN A 300 14.21 -6.73 26.51
N THR A 301 15.09 -7.64 26.94
CA THR A 301 14.88 -9.09 26.95
C THR A 301 13.66 -9.43 27.80
N VAL A 302 12.49 -9.50 27.17
CA VAL A 302 11.32 -10.15 27.78
C VAL A 302 11.49 -11.65 27.57
N PHE A 303 12.09 -12.30 28.56
CA PHE A 303 12.12 -13.75 28.64
C PHE A 303 10.71 -14.28 28.89
N GLY A 304 10.10 -14.83 27.85
CA GLY A 304 8.84 -15.54 27.91
C GLY A 304 8.76 -16.49 26.73
N VAL A 305 9.19 -17.74 26.95
CA VAL A 305 9.09 -18.80 25.94
C VAL A 305 7.62 -19.15 25.78
N VAL A 306 6.99 -18.63 24.72
CA VAL A 306 5.67 -19.08 24.29
C VAL A 306 5.77 -19.40 22.82
N SER A 307 6.25 -20.59 22.47
CA SER A 307 6.24 -21.05 21.07
C SER A 307 4.79 -21.17 20.60
N SER A 308 4.25 -20.14 19.94
CA SER A 308 2.92 -20.24 19.37
C SER A 308 3.02 -21.06 18.07
N LYS A 309 2.41 -22.25 18.05
CA LYS A 309 2.21 -23.07 16.85
C LYS A 309 1.37 -22.28 15.84
N ARG A 310 1.99 -21.40 15.04
CA ARG A 310 1.34 -20.64 13.96
C ARG A 310 1.26 -21.50 12.71
N ARG A 311 0.43 -22.54 12.75
CA ARG A 311 0.36 -23.61 11.74
C ARG A 311 -0.05 -23.16 10.33
N HIS A 312 -0.54 -21.92 10.15
CA HIS A 312 -1.10 -21.45 8.89
C HIS A 312 -0.29 -20.34 8.21
N LEU A 313 0.69 -19.75 8.88
CA LEU A 313 1.52 -18.71 8.27
C LEU A 313 2.47 -19.37 7.27
N LYS A 314 2.30 -19.05 5.99
CA LYS A 314 3.08 -19.65 4.90
C LYS A 314 4.09 -18.70 4.33
N ASN A 315 3.70 -17.44 4.14
CA ASN A 315 4.53 -16.43 3.49
C ASN A 315 4.83 -15.31 4.48
N LEU A 316 6.13 -15.10 4.71
CA LEU A 316 6.64 -14.08 5.62
C LEU A 316 7.55 -13.14 4.84
N LYS A 317 7.18 -11.86 4.76
CA LYS A 317 7.95 -10.82 4.09
C LYS A 317 8.43 -9.81 5.12
N LEU A 318 9.74 -9.71 5.33
CA LEU A 318 10.31 -8.87 6.38
C LEU A 318 11.45 -8.02 5.85
N HIS A 319 11.56 -6.81 6.35
CA HIS A 319 12.82 -6.09 6.24
C HIS A 319 13.87 -6.68 7.18
N TYR A 320 15.12 -6.75 6.72
CA TYR A 320 16.23 -7.40 7.43
C TYR A 320 16.34 -6.95 8.89
N LEU A 321 16.26 -5.65 9.18
CA LEU A 321 16.32 -5.15 10.57
C LEU A 321 15.18 -5.67 11.45
N PHE A 322 13.97 -5.79 10.91
CA PHE A 322 12.84 -6.31 11.67
C PHE A 322 12.95 -7.82 11.86
N PHE A 323 13.45 -8.54 10.86
CA PHE A 323 13.73 -9.97 11.00
C PHE A 323 14.69 -10.23 12.17
N ILE A 324 15.83 -9.54 12.19
CA ILE A 324 16.83 -9.66 13.26
C ILE A 324 16.22 -9.33 14.63
N LYS A 325 15.48 -8.21 14.74
CA LYS A 325 14.81 -7.81 15.99
C LYS A 325 13.82 -8.87 16.51
N ILE A 326 13.01 -9.45 15.63
CA ILE A 326 12.02 -10.50 15.97
C ILE A 326 12.72 -11.82 16.33
N ALA A 327 13.82 -12.13 15.63
CA ALA A 327 14.60 -13.33 15.90
C ALA A 327 15.21 -13.29 17.30
N TRP A 328 15.70 -12.13 17.74
CA TRP A 328 16.27 -11.98 19.08
C TRP A 328 15.25 -12.08 20.20
N SER A 329 14.01 -11.66 19.96
CA SER A 329 12.93 -11.90 20.92
C SER A 329 12.39 -13.32 20.86
N MET A 330 13.07 -14.24 20.17
CA MET A 330 12.70 -15.65 20.02
C MET A 330 11.24 -15.78 19.56
N SER A 331 10.79 -14.86 18.70
CA SER A 331 9.38 -14.70 18.32
C SER A 331 9.09 -15.18 16.90
N LEU A 332 10.06 -15.78 16.22
CA LEU A 332 9.88 -16.32 14.88
C LEU A 332 8.92 -17.53 14.90
N PRO A 333 8.13 -17.73 13.83
CA PRO A 333 7.40 -18.98 13.64
C PRO A 333 8.38 -20.15 13.47
N GLU A 334 7.92 -21.36 13.75
CA GLU A 334 8.77 -22.56 13.66
C GLU A 334 9.12 -22.92 12.20
N GLU A 335 8.18 -22.69 11.28
CA GLU A 335 8.31 -23.01 9.87
C GLU A 335 7.49 -22.04 9.02
N VAL A 336 7.99 -21.70 7.84
CA VAL A 336 7.28 -20.99 6.77
C VAL A 336 7.62 -21.61 5.40
N ASP A 337 6.68 -21.54 4.47
CA ASP A 337 6.90 -21.99 3.08
C ASP A 337 7.86 -21.03 2.35
N VAL A 338 7.63 -19.72 2.49
CA VAL A 338 8.41 -18.67 1.83
C VAL A 338 8.80 -17.59 2.84
N LEU A 339 10.10 -17.30 2.91
CA LEU A 339 10.64 -16.13 3.61
C LEU A 339 11.22 -15.16 2.59
N GLU A 340 10.65 -13.97 2.50
CA GLU A 340 11.16 -12.88 1.69
C GLU A 340 11.85 -11.84 2.58
N ILE A 341 13.12 -11.53 2.31
CA ILE A 341 13.90 -10.56 3.06
C ILE A 341 14.20 -9.34 2.18
N LEU A 342 13.73 -8.16 2.59
CA LEU A 342 14.20 -6.89 2.02
C LEU A 342 15.54 -6.53 2.69
N PRO A 343 16.66 -6.48 1.93
CA PRO A 343 17.98 -6.28 2.53
C PRO A 343 18.17 -4.88 3.11
N TRP A 344 19.16 -4.75 4.00
CA TRP A 344 19.57 -3.48 4.61
C TRP A 344 20.98 -3.10 4.19
N GLN A 345 21.26 -1.80 4.06
CA GLN A 345 22.58 -1.29 3.64
C GLN A 345 23.76 -1.72 4.54
N LYS A 346 23.51 -2.19 5.77
CA LYS A 346 24.53 -2.70 6.70
C LYS A 346 24.17 -4.12 7.14
N ILE A 347 25.16 -5.00 7.20
CA ILE A 347 24.98 -6.35 7.76
C ILE A 347 25.45 -6.31 9.21
N MET A 348 24.57 -6.68 10.14
CA MET A 348 24.89 -6.77 11.55
C MET A 348 25.44 -8.16 11.86
N ASN A 349 26.76 -8.27 12.01
CA ASN A 349 27.39 -9.51 12.48
C ASN A 349 27.32 -9.56 14.00
N LEU A 350 26.26 -10.18 14.51
CA LEU A 350 26.05 -10.33 15.95
C LEU A 350 26.08 -11.81 16.28
N ASN A 351 27.08 -12.23 17.06
CA ASN A 351 27.21 -13.60 17.54
C ASN A 351 26.14 -13.88 18.60
N ILE A 352 24.96 -14.29 18.14
CA ILE A 352 23.82 -14.57 19.02
C ILE A 352 23.51 -16.05 18.97
N LEU A 353 23.45 -16.66 20.17
CA LEU A 353 23.00 -18.04 20.34
C LEU A 353 21.49 -18.11 20.18
N VAL A 354 21.04 -18.44 18.97
CA VAL A 354 19.63 -18.74 18.70
C VAL A 354 19.40 -20.23 18.95
N HIS A 355 18.65 -20.56 20.00
CA HIS A 355 18.40 -21.96 20.37
C HIS A 355 17.57 -22.75 19.34
N LYS A 356 16.75 -22.07 18.52
CA LYS A 356 15.90 -22.71 17.51
C LYS A 356 15.84 -21.86 16.25
N LYS A 357 16.39 -22.41 15.15
CA LYS A 357 16.34 -21.79 13.83
C LYS A 357 14.96 -22.02 13.19
N ILE A 358 14.48 -21.04 12.42
CA ILE A 358 13.24 -21.16 11.63
C ILE A 358 13.48 -22.09 10.44
N LYS A 359 12.54 -22.98 10.15
CA LYS A 359 12.54 -23.77 8.92
C LYS A 359 11.92 -22.99 7.77
N VAL A 360 12.59 -22.96 6.64
CA VAL A 360 12.17 -22.17 5.47
C VAL A 360 12.35 -23.04 4.24
N ARG A 361 11.29 -23.28 3.47
CA ARG A 361 11.43 -24.03 2.20
C ARG A 361 12.06 -23.19 1.09
N LYS A 362 11.64 -21.92 0.96
CA LYS A 362 12.13 -20.99 -0.06
C LYS A 362 12.54 -19.66 0.56
N LEU A 363 13.80 -19.27 0.36
CA LEU A 363 14.34 -17.98 0.78
C LEU A 363 14.45 -17.06 -0.44
N VAL A 364 13.86 -15.86 -0.36
CA VAL A 364 13.94 -14.85 -1.41
C VAL A 364 14.53 -13.57 -0.85
N ILE A 365 15.66 -13.15 -1.39
CA ILE A 365 16.27 -11.86 -1.13
C ILE A 365 15.71 -10.87 -2.15
N LEU A 366 14.93 -9.90 -1.66
CA LEU A 366 14.20 -8.95 -2.50
C LEU A 366 15.12 -7.89 -3.09
N LYS A 367 14.65 -7.32 -4.21
CA LYS A 367 15.30 -6.21 -4.89
C LYS A 367 15.37 -4.97 -3.99
N MET A 368 16.55 -4.37 -3.94
CA MET A 368 16.76 -3.10 -3.24
C MET A 368 16.47 -1.90 -4.15
N ASN A 369 16.06 -0.79 -3.55
CA ASN A 369 15.97 0.47 -4.28
C ASN A 369 17.37 0.95 -4.69
N HIS A 370 17.43 1.82 -5.72
CA HIS A 370 18.68 2.30 -6.29
C HIS A 370 19.57 3.02 -5.26
N ALA A 371 18.99 3.75 -4.30
CA ALA A 371 19.74 4.48 -3.28
C ALA A 371 20.44 3.56 -2.27
N THR A 372 19.73 2.53 -1.78
CA THR A 372 20.30 1.49 -0.91
C THR A 372 21.38 0.72 -1.65
N TRP A 373 21.12 0.37 -2.92
CA TRP A 373 22.07 -0.32 -3.77
C TRP A 373 23.35 0.49 -4.00
N ALA A 374 23.21 1.77 -4.35
CA ALA A 374 24.35 2.69 -4.52
C ALA A 374 25.17 2.86 -3.22
N THR A 375 24.53 2.76 -2.05
CA THR A 375 25.23 2.79 -0.76
C THR A 375 26.04 1.51 -0.54
N ILE A 376 25.48 0.35 -0.85
CA ILE A 376 26.16 -0.94 -0.70
C ILE A 376 27.38 -1.02 -1.64
N TYR A 377 27.25 -0.62 -2.91
CA TYR A 377 28.36 -0.65 -3.89
C TYR A 377 29.55 0.22 -3.49
N LYS A 378 29.34 1.24 -2.66
CA LYS A 378 30.44 2.06 -2.15
C LYS A 378 31.26 1.35 -1.08
N ILE A 379 30.71 0.32 -0.44
CA ILE A 379 31.27 -0.31 0.75
C ILE A 379 31.66 -1.78 0.46
N TYR A 380 30.89 -2.46 -0.38
CA TYR A 380 31.02 -3.90 -0.65
C TYR A 380 30.91 -4.20 -2.13
N GLU A 381 31.62 -5.25 -2.56
CA GLU A 381 31.26 -5.96 -3.78
C GLU A 381 29.90 -6.67 -3.60
N PRO A 382 29.02 -6.69 -4.61
CA PRO A 382 27.66 -7.23 -4.47
C PRO A 382 27.61 -8.69 -4.03
N GLU A 383 28.47 -9.53 -4.61
CA GLU A 383 28.59 -10.94 -4.29
C GLU A 383 29.02 -11.14 -2.83
N TYR A 384 30.02 -10.36 -2.39
CA TYR A 384 30.47 -10.36 -1.01
C TYR A 384 29.37 -9.93 -0.05
N TYR A 385 28.62 -8.87 -0.38
CA TYR A 385 27.48 -8.42 0.41
C TYR A 385 26.42 -9.53 0.57
N PHE A 386 26.00 -10.16 -0.52
CA PHE A 386 24.99 -11.22 -0.44
C PHE A 386 25.49 -12.46 0.29
N SER A 387 26.77 -12.83 0.13
CA SER A 387 27.38 -13.91 0.89
C SER A 387 27.35 -13.61 2.39
N GLN A 388 27.74 -12.41 2.80
CA GLN A 388 27.68 -11.99 4.20
C GLN A 388 26.25 -11.96 4.75
N LEU A 389 25.28 -11.53 3.92
CA LEU A 389 23.87 -11.52 4.30
C LEU A 389 23.36 -12.95 4.55
N LEU A 390 23.68 -13.89 3.66
CA LEU A 390 23.30 -15.29 3.80
C LEU A 390 23.99 -15.95 5.01
N CYS A 391 25.29 -15.69 5.23
CA CYS A 391 26.01 -16.11 6.44
C CYS A 391 25.36 -15.56 7.72
N SER A 392 24.90 -14.31 7.71
CA SER A 392 24.21 -13.76 8.87
C SER A 392 22.82 -14.37 9.06
N LEU A 393 22.09 -14.66 7.98
CA LEU A 393 20.78 -15.29 8.04
C LEU A 393 20.85 -16.75 8.50
N SER A 394 21.93 -17.48 8.18
CA SER A 394 22.10 -18.88 8.60
C SER A 394 22.18 -19.07 10.11
N GLN A 395 22.45 -18.01 10.87
CA GLN A 395 22.35 -18.02 12.33
C GLN A 395 20.90 -18.19 12.82
N TYR A 396 19.93 -17.73 12.04
CA TYR A 396 18.51 -17.70 12.42
C TYR A 396 17.67 -18.72 11.63
N ILE A 397 18.11 -19.10 10.43
CA ILE A 397 17.40 -19.99 9.50
C ILE A 397 18.10 -21.35 9.43
N ASP A 398 17.31 -22.42 9.47
CA ASP A 398 17.77 -23.78 9.25
C ASP A 398 18.02 -23.99 7.75
N PHE A 399 19.24 -23.73 7.27
CA PHE A 399 19.57 -23.82 5.84
C PHE A 399 19.44 -25.24 5.28
N CYS A 400 19.58 -26.28 6.12
CA CYS A 400 19.25 -27.67 5.75
C CYS A 400 17.79 -27.85 5.28
N SER A 401 16.88 -26.96 5.68
CA SER A 401 15.47 -27.00 5.27
C SER A 401 15.19 -26.22 3.98
N VAL A 402 16.14 -25.40 3.52
CA VAL A 402 15.99 -24.52 2.35
C VAL A 402 16.22 -25.31 1.07
N LYS A 403 15.22 -25.31 0.19
CA LYS A 403 15.29 -25.97 -1.13
C LYS A 403 15.63 -25.02 -2.27
N GLU A 404 15.41 -23.73 -2.07
CA GLU A 404 15.54 -22.72 -3.10
C GLU A 404 15.95 -21.39 -2.45
N ILE A 405 17.06 -20.81 -2.92
CA ILE A 405 17.47 -19.44 -2.59
C ILE A 405 17.41 -18.63 -3.88
N LYS A 406 16.68 -17.51 -3.83
CA LYS A 406 16.56 -16.56 -4.94
C LYS A 406 17.00 -15.18 -4.53
N ILE A 407 17.82 -14.55 -5.34
CA ILE A 407 18.19 -13.14 -5.20
C ILE A 407 17.64 -12.39 -6.40
N LEU A 408 16.76 -11.43 -6.12
CA LEU A 408 16.15 -10.58 -7.14
C LEU A 408 17.02 -9.35 -7.34
N ASP A 409 17.90 -9.36 -8.34
CA ASP A 409 18.69 -8.19 -8.75
C ASP A 409 17.99 -7.42 -9.90
N GLN A 410 18.31 -6.14 -10.09
CA GLN A 410 17.68 -5.20 -11.01
C GLN A 410 17.57 -5.70 -12.47
N LYS A 411 18.37 -6.70 -12.87
CA LYS A 411 18.43 -7.22 -14.25
C LYS A 411 18.37 -8.74 -14.38
N VAL A 412 18.60 -9.50 -13.30
CA VAL A 412 18.71 -10.97 -13.34
C VAL A 412 18.18 -11.58 -12.04
N GLU A 413 17.42 -12.67 -12.16
CA GLU A 413 17.05 -13.53 -11.04
C GLU A 413 18.15 -14.59 -10.88
N ASN A 414 18.93 -14.48 -9.80
CA ASN A 414 20.01 -15.43 -9.52
C ASN A 414 19.51 -16.50 -8.53
N SER A 415 19.64 -17.77 -8.92
CA SER A 415 19.37 -18.92 -8.05
C SER A 415 20.67 -19.41 -7.44
N PHE A 416 20.66 -19.68 -6.13
CA PHE A 416 21.84 -20.13 -5.39
C PHE A 416 21.61 -21.52 -4.79
N ASP A 417 22.69 -22.31 -4.72
CA ASP A 417 22.70 -23.60 -4.05
C ASP A 417 22.71 -23.42 -2.52
N PRO A 418 21.73 -23.95 -1.78
CA PRO A 418 21.69 -23.87 -0.32
C PRO A 418 22.86 -24.58 0.39
N CYS A 419 23.47 -25.61 -0.23
CA CYS A 419 24.44 -26.50 0.42
C CYS A 419 25.79 -25.85 0.82
N GLY A 420 26.03 -24.58 0.48
CA GLY A 420 27.26 -23.86 0.81
C GLY A 420 27.25 -23.10 2.15
N TYR A 421 26.15 -23.14 2.91
CA TYR A 421 25.91 -22.24 4.06
C TYR A 421 25.60 -22.97 5.39
N ASP A 422 25.89 -24.27 5.48
CA ASP A 422 25.68 -25.10 6.68
C ASP A 422 26.65 -24.81 7.84
#